data_AF-A0A958F666-F1
#
_entry.id   AF-A0A958F666-F1
#
_cell.length_a   1.000
_cell.length_b   1.000
_cell.length_c   1.000
_cell.angle_alpha   90.00
_cell.angle_beta   90.00
_cell.angle_gamma   90.00
#
_symmetry.space_group_name_H-M   'P 1'
#
loop_
_entity.id
_entity.type
_entity.pdbx_description
1 polymer ?
#
loop_
_entity_poly.entity_id
_entity_poly.type
_entity_poly.pdbx_seq_one_letter_code
_entity_poly.pdbx_strand_id
1 'polypeptide(L)'
;MGQITSLFVRKVVGVVEDRIDKDALLRSVGIDPDSSVDPAQMIPATEYYAFLERAAAAEHHATTLPLRVGAAMRSDDYGAFGLAWKSAPDLRGSYERAERYARVLTSVSTYEVEPAEEGAFMHLHRAGERRLGMRLSNEATIA
;
A
#
# COMPACT_ATOMS: atom_id res chain seq x y z
N MET A 1 3.09 -4.82 -17.54
CA MET A 1 2.13 -3.90 -16.88
C MET A 1 2.32 -4.03 -15.37
N GLY A 2 2.50 -2.93 -14.65
CA GLY A 2 2.77 -2.95 -13.21
C GLY A 2 1.62 -3.55 -12.39
N GLN A 3 1.93 -4.22 -11.29
CA GLN A 3 0.98 -4.96 -10.46
C GLN A 3 1.15 -4.60 -8.98
N ILE A 4 0.04 -4.64 -8.23
CA ILE A 4 -0.04 -4.35 -6.80
C ILE A 4 -0.97 -5.37 -6.13
N THR A 5 -0.65 -5.81 -4.91
CA THR A 5 -1.51 -6.71 -4.13
C THR A 5 -2.89 -6.11 -3.84
N SER A 6 -3.95 -6.93 -3.95
CA SER A 6 -5.33 -6.55 -3.61
C SER A 6 -5.52 -6.25 -2.13
N LEU A 7 -4.59 -6.70 -1.27
CA LEU A 7 -4.56 -6.37 0.16
C LEU A 7 -4.63 -4.85 0.38
N PHE A 8 -3.92 -4.06 -0.42
CA PHE A 8 -3.94 -2.61 -0.27
C PHE A 8 -5.30 -1.99 -0.59
N VAL A 9 -6.05 -2.54 -1.55
CA VAL A 9 -7.43 -2.12 -1.82
C VAL A 9 -8.29 -2.34 -0.57
N ARG A 10 -8.20 -3.53 0.02
CA ARG A 10 -8.99 -3.87 1.21
C ARG A 10 -8.63 -2.99 2.41
N LYS A 11 -7.36 -2.63 2.55
CA LYS A 11 -6.90 -1.68 3.59
C LYS A 11 -7.47 -0.29 3.40
N VAL A 12 -7.51 0.20 2.17
CA VAL A 12 -8.17 1.48 1.83
C VAL A 12 -9.66 1.40 2.16
N VAL A 13 -10.37 0.38 1.67
CA VAL A 13 -11.80 0.19 1.94
C VAL A 13 -12.11 0.05 3.44
N GLY A 14 -11.19 -0.53 4.22
CA GLY A 14 -11.33 -0.66 5.67
C GLY A 14 -11.28 0.67 6.43
N VAL A 15 -10.71 1.73 5.84
CA VAL A 15 -10.52 3.02 6.52
C VAL A 15 -11.31 4.18 5.92
N VAL A 16 -12.00 3.97 4.79
CA VAL A 16 -12.85 5.01 4.22
C VAL A 16 -14.04 5.33 5.14
N GLU A 17 -14.56 6.55 5.05
CA GLU A 17 -15.75 7.00 5.79
C GLU A 17 -16.95 6.04 5.59
N ASP A 18 -17.71 5.76 6.66
CA ASP A 18 -18.80 4.76 6.64
C ASP A 18 -19.94 5.10 5.67
N ARG A 19 -20.05 6.37 5.25
CA ARG A 19 -21.02 6.81 4.25
C ARG A 19 -20.69 6.33 2.83
N ILE A 20 -19.45 5.87 2.59
CA ILE A 20 -18.97 5.44 1.29
C ILE A 20 -19.35 3.97 1.07
N ASP A 21 -19.89 3.65 -0.10
CA ASP A 21 -20.21 2.28 -0.49
C ASP A 21 -18.92 1.46 -0.69
N LYS A 22 -18.53 0.75 0.36
CA LYS A 22 -17.32 -0.08 0.44
C LYS A 22 -17.36 -1.23 -0.57
N ASP A 23 -18.53 -1.81 -0.82
CA ASP A 23 -18.69 -2.90 -1.76
C ASP A 23 -18.55 -2.41 -3.20
N ALA A 24 -19.16 -1.28 -3.54
CA ALA A 24 -19.00 -0.65 -4.86
C ALA A 24 -17.53 -0.31 -5.13
N LEU A 25 -16.79 0.15 -4.11
CA LEU A 25 -15.36 0.37 -4.19
C LEU A 25 -14.57 -0.91 -4.47
N LEU A 26 -14.88 -2.04 -3.82
CA LEU A 26 -14.21 -3.33 -4.12
C LEU A 26 -14.52 -3.82 -5.54
N ARG A 27 -15.81 -3.81 -5.92
CA ARG A 27 -16.25 -4.26 -7.26
C ARG A 27 -15.63 -3.44 -8.38
N SER A 28 -15.33 -2.17 -8.14
CA SER A 28 -14.73 -1.27 -9.12
C SER A 28 -13.32 -1.67 -9.59
N VAL A 29 -12.65 -2.57 -8.85
CA VAL A 29 -11.35 -3.16 -9.23
C VAL A 29 -11.45 -4.68 -9.40
N GLY A 30 -12.67 -5.20 -9.57
CA GLY A 30 -12.93 -6.62 -9.79
C GLY A 30 -12.75 -7.49 -8.54
N ILE A 31 -12.80 -6.92 -7.34
CA ILE A 31 -12.75 -7.70 -6.09
C ILE A 31 -14.18 -7.96 -5.62
N ASP A 32 -14.48 -9.24 -5.38
CA ASP A 32 -15.73 -9.67 -4.74
C ASP A 32 -15.71 -9.28 -3.25
N PRO A 33 -16.66 -8.45 -2.75
CA PRO A 33 -16.74 -8.06 -1.35
C PRO A 33 -16.75 -9.24 -0.37
N ASP A 34 -17.38 -10.35 -0.76
CA ASP A 34 -17.56 -11.53 0.10
C ASP A 34 -16.38 -12.50 0.05
N SER A 35 -15.43 -12.28 -0.87
CA SER A 35 -14.24 -13.13 -0.97
C SER A 35 -13.28 -12.90 0.19
N SER A 36 -12.57 -13.95 0.59
CA SER A 36 -11.49 -13.86 1.59
C SER A 36 -10.35 -12.97 1.12
N VAL A 37 -9.62 -12.36 2.08
CA VAL A 37 -8.40 -11.62 1.78
C VAL A 37 -7.31 -12.57 1.29
N ASP A 38 -6.83 -12.37 0.07
CA ASP A 38 -5.68 -13.08 -0.49
C ASP A 38 -4.58 -12.08 -0.88
N PRO A 39 -3.49 -11.96 -0.11
CA PRO A 39 -2.36 -11.08 -0.45
C PRO A 39 -1.66 -11.43 -1.77
N ALA A 40 -1.82 -12.66 -2.28
CA ALA A 40 -1.25 -13.09 -3.57
C ALA A 40 -2.10 -12.66 -4.77
N GLN A 41 -3.35 -12.24 -4.57
CA GLN A 41 -4.16 -11.67 -5.62
C GLN A 41 -3.57 -10.32 -6.04
N MET A 42 -3.14 -10.22 -7.30
CA MET A 42 -2.54 -9.00 -7.86
C MET A 42 -3.53 -8.30 -8.78
N ILE A 43 -3.53 -6.96 -8.74
CA ILE A 43 -4.30 -6.11 -9.66
C ILE A 43 -3.37 -5.15 -10.43
N PRO A 44 -3.76 -4.69 -11.64
CA PRO A 44 -2.99 -3.70 -12.36
C PRO A 44 -2.82 -2.41 -11.54
N ALA A 45 -1.60 -1.88 -11.51
CA ALA A 45 -1.30 -0.66 -10.74
C ALA A 45 -2.13 0.55 -11.21
N THR A 46 -2.45 0.63 -12.50
CA THR A 46 -3.32 1.68 -13.06
C THR A 46 -4.74 1.63 -12.49
N GLU A 47 -5.29 0.42 -12.31
CA GLU A 47 -6.60 0.22 -11.67
C GLU A 47 -6.55 0.60 -10.20
N TYR A 48 -5.46 0.24 -9.49
CA TYR A 48 -5.25 0.65 -8.11
C TYR A 48 -5.17 2.18 -7.96
N TYR A 49 -4.47 2.88 -8.85
CA TYR A 49 -4.38 4.34 -8.80
C TYR A 49 -5.73 5.00 -9.12
N ALA A 50 -6.47 4.51 -10.13
CA ALA A 50 -7.81 4.99 -10.42
C ALA A 50 -8.78 4.74 -9.24
N PHE A 51 -8.63 3.61 -8.55
CA PHE A 51 -9.37 3.29 -7.33
C PHE A 51 -9.08 4.29 -6.19
N LEU A 52 -7.82 4.61 -5.93
CA LEU A 52 -7.45 5.61 -4.92
C LEU A 52 -8.04 6.98 -5.23
N GLU A 53 -8.05 7.38 -6.50
CA GLU A 53 -8.66 8.64 -6.94
C GLU A 53 -10.17 8.66 -6.70
N ARG A 54 -10.86 7.55 -6.95
CA ARG A 54 -12.30 7.41 -6.69
C ARG A 54 -12.60 7.42 -5.20
N ALA A 55 -11.81 6.74 -4.37
CA ALA A 55 -11.96 6.78 -2.92
C ALA A 55 -11.74 8.20 -2.38
N ALA A 56 -10.68 8.88 -2.81
CA ALA A 56 -10.40 10.25 -2.42
C ALA A 56 -11.48 11.24 -2.86
N ALA A 57 -12.08 11.06 -4.04
CA ALA A 57 -13.18 11.91 -4.51
C ALA A 57 -14.47 11.73 -3.69
N ALA A 58 -14.69 10.56 -3.09
CA ALA A 58 -15.86 10.26 -2.26
C ALA A 58 -15.70 10.71 -0.79
N GLU A 59 -14.46 10.83 -0.32
CA GLU A 59 -14.09 11.25 1.04
C GLU A 59 -14.34 12.74 1.27
N HIS A 60 -14.87 13.10 2.45
CA HIS A 60 -14.81 14.49 2.89
C HIS A 60 -13.38 14.88 3.29
N HIS A 61 -12.64 13.95 3.93
CA HIS A 61 -11.28 14.18 4.42
C HIS A 61 -10.24 13.43 3.57
N ALA A 62 -10.26 13.67 2.26
CA ALA A 62 -9.39 12.99 1.31
C ALA A 62 -7.89 13.16 1.61
N THR A 63 -7.48 14.30 2.18
CA THR A 63 -6.07 14.60 2.52
C THR A 63 -5.51 13.71 3.63
N THR A 64 -6.35 13.16 4.50
CA THR A 64 -5.91 12.25 5.58
C THR A 64 -6.09 10.78 5.22
N LEU A 65 -6.71 10.47 4.06
CA LEU A 65 -6.93 9.10 3.64
C LEU A 65 -5.62 8.29 3.59
N PRO A 66 -4.53 8.75 2.95
CA PRO A 66 -3.28 7.98 2.92
C PRO A 66 -2.69 7.70 4.31
N LEU A 67 -2.80 8.66 5.23
CA LEU A 67 -2.32 8.52 6.61
C LEU A 67 -3.11 7.46 7.38
N ARG A 68 -4.44 7.44 7.22
CA ARG A 68 -5.30 6.42 7.81
C ARG A 68 -4.99 5.03 7.25
N VAL A 69 -4.73 4.94 5.95
CA VAL A 69 -4.36 3.69 5.28
C VAL A 69 -3.04 3.15 5.83
N GLY A 70 -1.99 3.97 5.87
CA GLY A 70 -0.69 3.60 6.43
C GLY A 70 -0.80 3.12 7.88
N ALA A 71 -1.51 3.87 8.72
CA ALA A 71 -1.74 3.52 10.14
C ALA A 71 -2.53 2.20 10.36
N ALA A 72 -3.33 1.77 9.38
CA ALA A 72 -4.09 0.52 9.43
C ALA A 72 -3.27 -0.71 8.98
N MET A 73 -2.08 -0.51 8.43
CA MET A 73 -1.19 -1.59 8.02
C MET A 73 -0.58 -2.29 9.24
N ARG A 74 -0.53 -3.62 9.22
CA ARG A 74 0.15 -4.45 10.21
C ARG A 74 1.07 -5.41 9.49
N SER A 75 2.22 -5.72 10.11
CA SER A 75 3.14 -6.68 9.54
C SER A 75 2.48 -8.04 9.29
N ASP A 76 1.51 -8.43 10.12
CA ASP A 76 0.81 -9.71 10.00
C ASP A 76 -0.05 -9.85 8.73
N ASP A 77 -0.41 -8.73 8.10
CA ASP A 77 -1.16 -8.73 6.85
C ASP A 77 -0.32 -9.21 5.65
N TYR A 78 1.01 -9.17 5.76
CA TYR A 78 1.92 -9.37 4.64
C TYR A 78 2.50 -10.79 4.51
N GLY A 79 1.94 -11.76 5.25
CA GLY A 79 2.39 -13.15 5.21
C GLY A 79 3.89 -13.31 5.49
N ALA A 80 4.60 -14.05 4.63
CA ALA A 80 6.02 -14.32 4.81
C ALA A 80 6.90 -13.06 4.80
N PHE A 81 6.57 -12.06 3.98
CA PHE A 81 7.26 -10.76 4.01
C PHE A 81 7.06 -10.09 5.37
N GLY A 82 5.83 -10.07 5.84
CA GLY A 82 5.45 -9.55 7.16
C GLY A 82 6.22 -10.17 8.31
N LEU A 83 6.33 -11.51 8.29
CA LEU A 83 7.11 -12.26 9.28
C LEU A 83 8.59 -11.89 9.21
N ALA A 84 9.19 -11.86 8.01
CA ALA A 84 10.58 -11.44 7.83
C ALA A 84 10.79 -10.01 8.33
N TRP A 85 9.85 -9.11 8.06
CA TRP A 85 9.93 -7.71 8.45
C TRP A 85 9.88 -7.54 9.98
N LYS A 86 8.85 -8.08 10.64
CA LYS A 86 8.66 -7.92 12.10
C LYS A 86 9.64 -8.71 12.98
N SER A 87 10.29 -9.73 12.42
CA SER A 87 11.28 -10.57 13.14
C SER A 87 12.71 -10.05 13.01
N ALA A 88 12.91 -8.83 12.52
CA ALA A 88 14.23 -8.23 12.48
C ALA A 88 14.74 -7.94 13.90
N PRO A 89 16.04 -8.17 14.19
CA PRO A 89 16.61 -7.86 15.50
C PRO A 89 16.52 -6.38 15.87
N ASP A 90 16.49 -5.50 14.87
CA ASP A 90 16.40 -4.05 15.04
C ASP A 90 15.64 -3.40 13.86
N LEU A 91 15.39 -2.10 13.99
CA LEU A 91 14.66 -1.31 13.00
C LEU A 91 15.40 -1.20 11.65
N ARG A 92 16.73 -1.14 11.65
CA ARG A 92 17.51 -1.05 10.40
C ARG A 92 17.38 -2.35 9.61
N GLY A 93 17.58 -3.50 10.27
CA GLY A 93 17.40 -4.82 9.67
C GLY A 93 15.96 -5.04 9.18
N SER A 94 14.97 -4.39 9.82
CA SER A 94 13.58 -4.37 9.38
C SER A 94 13.45 -3.72 7.98
N TYR A 95 14.01 -2.52 7.81
CA TYR A 95 13.98 -1.81 6.52
C TYR A 95 14.87 -2.45 5.44
N GLU A 96 16.04 -3.01 5.79
CA GLU A 96 16.88 -3.76 4.84
C GLU A 96 16.15 -5.00 4.28
N ARG A 97 15.31 -5.66 5.09
CA ARG A 97 14.43 -6.73 4.64
C ARG A 97 13.30 -6.20 3.75
N ALA A 98 12.77 -5.02 4.03
CA ALA A 98 11.79 -4.36 3.15
C ALA A 98 12.37 -4.03 1.77
N GLU A 99 13.58 -3.46 1.71
CA GLU A 99 14.33 -3.24 0.47
C GLU A 99 14.47 -4.52 -0.36
N ARG A 100 14.83 -5.63 0.28
CA ARG A 100 15.06 -6.90 -0.41
C ARG A 100 13.77 -7.63 -0.82
N TYR A 101 12.74 -7.62 0.03
CA TYR A 101 11.62 -8.55 -0.07
C TYR A 101 10.26 -7.90 -0.36
N ALA A 102 10.08 -6.59 -0.21
CA ALA A 102 8.76 -5.96 -0.39
C ALA A 102 8.21 -6.03 -1.83
N ARG A 103 9.06 -6.39 -2.81
CA ARG A 103 8.66 -6.64 -4.20
C ARG A 103 7.63 -7.77 -4.35
N VAL A 104 7.45 -8.62 -3.33
CA VAL A 104 6.36 -9.60 -3.33
C VAL A 104 4.97 -8.94 -3.29
N LEU A 105 4.87 -7.71 -2.79
CA LEU A 105 3.61 -6.97 -2.69
C LEU A 105 3.30 -6.16 -3.95
N THR A 106 4.30 -5.86 -4.77
CA THR A 106 4.17 -4.91 -5.88
C THR A 106 5.36 -4.95 -6.82
N SER A 107 5.12 -4.77 -8.12
CA SER A 107 6.16 -4.61 -9.15
C SER A 107 6.41 -3.16 -9.56
N VAL A 108 5.72 -2.19 -8.94
CA VAL A 108 5.82 -0.77 -9.30
C VAL A 108 6.55 0.09 -8.27
N SER A 109 6.94 -0.48 -7.13
CA SER A 109 7.80 0.23 -6.19
C SER A 109 8.91 -0.64 -5.63
N THR A 110 10.04 0.01 -5.37
CA THR A 110 11.17 -0.56 -4.67
C THR A 110 11.61 0.40 -3.58
N TYR A 111 12.31 -0.14 -2.57
CA TYR A 111 12.89 0.69 -1.53
C TYR A 111 14.41 0.64 -1.60
N GLU A 112 15.05 1.61 -0.97
CA GLU A 112 16.50 1.68 -0.75
C GLU A 112 16.74 2.24 0.65
N VAL A 113 17.58 1.55 1.43
CA VAL A 113 18.08 2.03 2.70
C VAL A 113 19.45 2.67 2.48
N GLU A 114 19.49 4.01 2.43
CA GLU A 114 20.73 4.77 2.27
C GLU A 114 21.34 5.04 3.66
N PRO A 115 22.55 4.54 3.99
CA PRO A 115 23.21 4.86 5.26
C PRO A 115 23.54 6.35 5.37
N ALA A 116 23.34 6.92 6.56
CA ALA A 116 23.70 8.30 6.89
C ALA A 116 24.45 8.36 8.23
N GLU A 117 25.16 9.46 8.50
CA GLU A 117 25.97 9.64 9.72
C GLU A 117 25.16 9.40 11.00
N GLU A 118 23.93 9.92 11.06
CA GLU A 118 23.00 9.77 12.19
C GLU A 118 21.80 8.85 11.87
N GLY A 119 22.01 7.79 11.08
CA GLY A 119 20.96 6.79 10.84
C GLY A 119 20.93 6.24 9.42
N ALA A 120 19.78 6.39 8.77
CA ALA A 120 19.55 6.00 7.38
C ALA A 120 18.35 6.75 6.81
N PHE A 121 18.36 6.98 5.50
CA PHE A 121 17.19 7.39 4.75
C PHE A 121 16.50 6.17 4.14
N MET A 122 15.16 6.18 4.15
CA MET A 122 14.34 5.17 3.49
C MET A 122 13.73 5.79 2.23
N HIS A 123 14.23 5.40 1.07
CA HIS A 123 13.77 5.93 -0.22
C HIS A 123 12.67 5.02 -0.78
N LEU A 124 11.59 5.63 -1.26
CA LEU A 124 10.59 4.96 -2.09
C LEU A 124 10.83 5.33 -3.55
N HIS A 125 11.19 4.33 -4.35
CA HIS A 125 11.36 4.47 -5.78
C HIS A 125 10.09 3.98 -6.49
N ARG A 126 9.46 4.87 -7.26
CA ARG A 126 8.28 4.55 -8.08
C ARG A 126 8.26 5.40 -9.34
N ALA A 127 8.35 4.74 -10.48
CA ALA A 127 8.33 5.39 -11.79
C ALA A 127 6.91 5.51 -12.37
N GLY A 128 6.71 6.48 -13.24
CA GLY A 128 5.46 6.70 -13.98
C GLY A 128 4.86 8.08 -13.76
N GLU A 129 3.68 8.31 -14.35
CA GLU A 129 2.96 9.57 -14.23
C GLU A 129 2.53 9.82 -12.78
N ARG A 130 2.88 11.00 -12.25
CA ARG A 130 2.52 11.43 -10.88
C ARG A 130 1.05 11.88 -10.75
N ARG A 131 0.12 11.12 -11.34
CA ARG A 131 -1.32 11.30 -11.17
C ARG A 131 -1.71 11.15 -9.70
N LEU A 132 -2.88 11.67 -9.33
CA LEU A 132 -3.31 11.75 -7.93
C LEU A 132 -3.24 10.39 -7.23
N GLY A 133 -3.69 9.31 -7.87
CA GLY A 133 -3.66 7.96 -7.27
C GLY A 133 -2.25 7.46 -6.97
N MET A 134 -1.26 7.78 -7.82
CA MET A 134 0.14 7.44 -7.54
C MET A 134 0.68 8.23 -6.35
N ARG A 135 0.33 9.51 -6.24
CA ARG A 135 0.74 10.37 -5.12
C ARG A 135 0.15 9.89 -3.79
N LEU A 136 -1.15 9.60 -3.77
CA LEU A 136 -1.84 9.03 -2.59
C LEU A 136 -1.22 7.69 -2.19
N SER A 137 -0.89 6.84 -3.17
CA SER A 137 -0.21 5.56 -2.90
C SER A 137 1.18 5.77 -2.29
N ASN A 138 1.94 6.77 -2.74
CA ASN A 138 3.25 7.10 -2.14
C ASN A 138 3.10 7.59 -0.71
N GLU A 139 2.15 8.49 -0.44
CA GLU A 139 1.89 8.99 0.91
C GLU A 139 1.48 7.85 1.85
N ALA A 140 0.60 6.95 1.42
CA ALA A 140 0.17 5.80 2.23
C ALA A 140 1.29 4.77 2.46
N THR A 141 2.30 4.75 1.59
CA THR A 141 3.46 3.85 1.73
C THR A 141 4.44 4.35 2.80
N ILE A 142 4.54 5.66 2.99
CA ILE A 142 5.49 6.29 3.93
C ILE A 142 4.87 6.59 5.30
N ALA A 143 3.54 6.76 5.37
CA ALA A 143 2.79 7.02 6.60
C ALA A 143 2.72 5.80 7.54
#